data_AF-A0A7S4CFE3-F1
#
_entry.id   AF-A0A7S4CFE3-F1
#
_cell.length_a   1.000
_cell.length_b   1.000
_cell.length_c   1.000
_cell.angle_alpha   90.00
_cell.angle_beta   90.00
_cell.angle_gamma   90.00
#
_symmetry.space_group_name_H-M   'P 1'
#
loop_
_entity.id
_entity.type
_entity.pdbx_description
1 polymer ?
#
loop_
_entity_poly.entity_id
_entity_poly.type
_entity_poly.pdbx_seq_one_letter_code
_entity_poly.pdbx_strand_id
1 'polypeptide(L)'
;MTHFADFETILGRESLQCGLVKRSQHRHWVHIVGTDFDLVEWDEPHPVNQGLSVPIKPQFFGASSSSSRVHPEEDFEFEGVRYNRKINVYDSFHPHETERWAMEILRHVMLTAYPQEGDMKWTLVLPAEVLPADAPVARLMGTDVKQYEEEEDAATWKEVVIYKAYKCLHVYNLISHGRRLFRSLV
;
A
#
# COMPACT_ATOMS: atom_id res chain seq x y z
N MET A 1 -13.29 15.00 -2.21
CA MET A 1 -14.64 14.60 -1.77
C MET A 1 -15.28 13.83 -2.90
N THR A 2 -15.04 12.53 -2.97
CA THR A 2 -15.77 11.64 -3.88
C THR A 2 -17.21 11.54 -3.37
N HIS A 3 -18.15 11.73 -4.28
CA HIS A 3 -19.55 11.93 -3.98
C HIS A 3 -20.17 10.68 -3.35
N PHE A 4 -20.57 10.77 -2.07
CA PHE A 4 -21.37 9.75 -1.38
C PHE A 4 -22.71 9.47 -2.11
N ALA A 5 -23.12 10.36 -3.03
CA ALA A 5 -24.34 10.25 -3.84
C ALA A 5 -24.23 9.33 -5.08
N ASP A 6 -23.03 8.87 -5.46
CA ASP A 6 -22.88 8.01 -6.65
C ASP A 6 -23.50 6.62 -6.43
N PHE A 7 -23.54 6.15 -5.18
CA PHE A 7 -24.15 4.86 -4.82
C PHE A 7 -25.64 4.80 -5.17
N GLU A 8 -26.42 5.82 -4.82
CA GLU A 8 -27.86 5.85 -5.15
C GLU A 8 -28.09 5.91 -6.67
N THR A 9 -27.15 6.52 -7.41
CA THR A 9 -27.24 6.63 -8.86
C THR A 9 -26.91 5.32 -9.56
N ILE A 10 -25.92 4.59 -9.06
CA ILE A 10 -25.43 3.34 -9.66
C ILE A 10 -26.30 2.14 -9.25
N LEU A 11 -26.69 2.05 -7.98
CA LEU A 11 -27.37 0.88 -7.41
C LEU A 11 -28.86 1.12 -7.13
N GLY A 12 -29.34 2.36 -7.21
CA GLY A 12 -30.70 2.71 -6.83
C GLY A 12 -30.90 2.76 -5.31
N ARG A 13 -32.17 2.82 -4.90
CA ARG A 13 -32.59 2.83 -3.48
C ARG A 13 -33.23 1.51 -3.03
N GLU A 14 -33.26 0.52 -3.91
CA GLU A 14 -33.89 -0.76 -3.62
C GLU A 14 -32.97 -1.68 -2.83
N SER A 15 -33.57 -2.55 -2.01
CA SER A 15 -32.79 -3.59 -1.31
C SER A 15 -32.31 -4.63 -2.31
N LEU A 16 -30.99 -4.75 -2.46
CA LEU A 16 -30.37 -5.74 -3.32
C LEU A 16 -30.20 -7.07 -2.59
N GLN A 17 -30.42 -8.18 -3.31
CA GLN A 17 -30.03 -9.50 -2.80
C GLN A 17 -28.53 -9.69 -3.01
N CYS A 18 -27.84 -10.06 -1.95
CA CYS A 18 -26.39 -10.23 -1.99
C CYS A 18 -25.99 -11.61 -1.47
N GLY A 19 -25.07 -12.26 -2.17
CA GLY A 19 -24.38 -13.45 -1.72
C GLY A 19 -23.09 -13.09 -0.99
N LEU A 20 -22.84 -13.66 0.19
CA LEU A 20 -21.56 -13.50 0.87
C LEU A 20 -20.47 -14.21 0.06
N VAL A 21 -19.46 -13.46 -0.40
CA VAL A 21 -18.26 -14.03 -1.06
C VAL A 21 -17.20 -14.32 -0.01
N LYS A 22 -16.89 -13.35 0.86
CA LYS A 22 -15.82 -13.48 1.86
C LYS A 22 -15.97 -12.50 3.01
N ARG A 23 -15.56 -12.91 4.22
CA ARG A 23 -15.34 -12.02 5.37
C ARG A 23 -13.86 -12.03 5.78
N SER A 24 -13.34 -10.83 6.04
CA SER A 24 -12.06 -10.57 6.71
C SER A 24 -12.32 -9.56 7.84
N GLN A 25 -11.36 -9.37 8.75
CA GLN A 25 -11.56 -8.58 9.98
C GLN A 25 -12.18 -7.20 9.77
N HIS A 26 -11.84 -6.51 8.69
CA HIS A 26 -12.33 -5.14 8.40
C HIS A 26 -12.97 -5.00 7.02
N ARG A 27 -13.27 -6.13 6.36
CA ARG A 27 -13.71 -6.16 4.97
C ARG A 27 -14.68 -7.29 4.73
N HIS A 28 -15.74 -6.96 4.00
CA HIS A 28 -16.80 -7.88 3.64
C HIS A 28 -17.02 -7.78 2.12
N TRP A 29 -16.80 -8.90 1.43
CA TRP A 29 -17.05 -9.01 -0.01
C TRP A 29 -18.41 -9.66 -0.21
N VAL A 30 -19.27 -9.00 -0.97
CA VAL A 30 -20.61 -9.48 -1.30
C VAL A 30 -20.83 -9.39 -2.81
N HIS A 31 -21.43 -10.42 -3.38
CA HIS A 31 -21.80 -10.47 -4.79
C HIS A 31 -23.25 -10.01 -4.95
N ILE A 32 -23.51 -9.05 -5.86
CA ILE A 32 -24.87 -8.55 -6.10
C ILE A 32 -25.57 -9.49 -7.07
N VAL A 33 -26.59 -10.22 -6.58
CA VAL A 33 -27.30 -11.24 -7.34
C VAL A 33 -27.94 -10.64 -8.58
N GLY A 34 -27.71 -11.26 -9.74
CA GLY A 34 -28.25 -10.81 -11.01
C GLY A 34 -27.37 -9.76 -11.72
N THR A 35 -26.16 -9.50 -11.22
CA THR A 35 -25.17 -8.64 -11.86
C THR A 35 -23.80 -9.32 -11.87
N ASP A 36 -22.86 -8.77 -12.64
CA ASP A 36 -21.46 -9.21 -12.63
C ASP A 36 -20.60 -8.45 -11.61
N PHE A 37 -21.24 -7.72 -10.66
CA PHE A 37 -20.54 -6.85 -9.73
C PHE A 37 -20.40 -7.48 -8.34
N ASP A 38 -19.17 -7.37 -7.80
CA ASP A 38 -18.87 -7.61 -6.40
C ASP A 38 -18.67 -6.27 -5.67
N LEU A 39 -19.22 -6.17 -4.46
CA LEU A 39 -19.07 -5.01 -3.58
C LEU A 39 -18.16 -5.37 -2.41
N VAL A 40 -17.25 -4.45 -2.08
CA VAL A 40 -16.39 -4.54 -0.90
C VAL A 40 -16.82 -3.50 0.09
N GLU A 41 -17.45 -3.94 1.16
CA GLU A 41 -17.80 -3.12 2.31
C GLU A 41 -16.64 -3.12 3.30
N TRP A 42 -16.35 -1.93 3.83
CA TRP A 42 -15.34 -1.71 4.86
C TRP A 42 -16.03 -1.33 6.15
N ASP A 43 -15.46 -1.73 7.30
CA ASP A 43 -15.94 -1.23 8.60
C ASP A 43 -15.90 0.29 8.63
N GLU A 44 -16.87 0.89 9.32
CA GLU A 44 -16.84 2.32 9.60
C GLU A 44 -15.53 2.66 10.36
N PRO A 45 -14.74 3.63 9.87
CA PRO A 45 -13.50 3.99 10.53
C PRO A 45 -13.81 4.53 11.94
N HIS A 46 -13.12 3.99 12.95
CA HIS A 46 -13.27 4.46 14.32
C HIS A 46 -12.98 5.98 14.39
N PRO A 47 -13.74 6.79 15.16
CA PRO A 47 -13.59 8.26 15.18
C PRO A 47 -12.19 8.77 15.56
N VAL A 48 -11.42 7.94 16.26
CA VAL A 48 -10.04 8.24 16.69
C VAL A 48 -9.00 7.81 15.65
N ASN A 49 -9.37 6.94 14.70
CA ASN A 49 -8.55 6.50 13.60
C ASN A 49 -8.56 7.56 12.48
N GLN A 50 -7.87 8.68 12.72
CA GLN A 50 -7.83 9.83 11.80
C GLN A 50 -6.81 9.66 10.66
N GLY A 51 -6.52 8.42 10.23
CA GLY A 51 -5.50 8.14 9.22
C GLY A 51 -4.10 7.91 9.81
N LEU A 52 -3.16 7.64 8.91
CA LEU A 52 -1.79 7.21 9.19
C LEU A 52 -0.84 8.40 9.39
N SER A 53 0.31 8.09 9.99
CA SER A 53 1.47 8.98 10.00
C SER A 53 1.97 9.28 8.58
N VAL A 54 2.78 10.34 8.44
CA VAL A 54 3.54 10.61 7.21
C VAL A 54 4.92 9.95 7.34
N PRO A 55 5.53 9.45 6.26
CA PRO A 55 6.94 9.08 6.28
C PRO A 55 7.81 10.25 6.74
N ILE A 56 8.68 10.02 7.72
CA ILE A 56 9.58 11.04 8.30
C ILE A 56 11.03 10.57 8.27
N LYS A 57 11.98 11.52 8.28
CA LYS A 57 13.40 11.19 8.45
C LYS A 57 13.62 10.60 9.86
N PRO A 58 14.47 9.57 10.03
CA PRO A 58 14.79 9.05 11.36
C PRO A 58 15.40 10.18 12.20
N GLN A 59 14.89 10.37 13.42
CA GLN A 59 15.42 11.40 14.30
C GLN A 59 16.80 10.98 14.81
N PHE A 60 17.86 11.61 14.31
CA PHE A 60 19.17 11.59 14.94
C PHE A 60 19.20 12.68 16.01
N PHE A 61 19.63 12.34 17.23
CA PHE A 61 19.77 13.31 18.32
C PHE A 61 20.59 14.53 17.86
N GLY A 62 19.96 15.71 17.79
CA GLY A 62 20.62 16.99 17.50
C GLY A 62 20.24 17.69 16.18
N ALA A 63 19.40 17.10 15.32
CA ALA A 63 18.97 17.76 14.08
C ALA A 63 17.60 18.45 14.24
N SER A 64 17.56 19.78 14.10
CA SER A 64 16.31 20.53 13.94
C SER A 64 15.76 20.35 12.52
N SER A 65 14.68 19.57 12.35
CA SER A 65 14.11 19.29 11.03
C SER A 65 13.28 20.48 10.51
N SER A 66 13.85 21.28 9.61
CA SER A 66 13.16 22.41 8.97
C SER A 66 12.66 22.15 7.55
N SER A 67 12.81 20.93 7.01
CA SER A 67 12.15 20.51 5.77
C SER A 67 11.86 19.00 5.80
N SER A 68 10.57 18.64 5.70
CA SER A 68 10.00 17.33 6.08
C SER A 68 9.75 16.39 4.90
N ARG A 69 10.28 16.70 3.71
CA ARG A 69 10.14 15.83 2.55
C ARG A 69 11.20 14.72 2.60
N VAL A 70 10.72 13.49 2.60
CA VAL A 70 11.51 12.27 2.62
C VAL A 70 11.43 11.68 1.23
N HIS A 71 12.57 11.30 0.68
CA HIS A 71 12.62 10.52 -0.56
C HIS A 71 12.79 9.04 -0.23
N PRO A 72 12.21 8.10 -1.01
CA PRO A 72 12.43 6.67 -0.82
C PRO A 72 13.90 6.26 -1.01
N GLU A 73 14.70 7.17 -1.57
CA GLU A 73 16.12 6.96 -1.72
C GLU A 73 16.90 7.06 -0.42
N GLU A 74 16.34 7.76 0.56
CA GLU A 74 16.88 7.98 1.89
C GLU A 74 16.28 6.97 2.89
N ASP A 75 16.89 6.85 4.07
CA ASP A 75 16.29 6.15 5.20
C ASP A 75 15.09 6.93 5.73
N PHE A 76 14.01 6.23 6.07
CA PHE A 76 12.81 6.84 6.62
C PHE A 76 12.08 5.97 7.63
N GLU A 77 11.19 6.57 8.39
CA GLU A 77 10.30 5.91 9.33
C GLU A 77 8.85 6.13 8.94
N PHE A 78 8.03 5.09 9.01
CA PHE A 78 6.60 5.14 8.79
C PHE A 78 5.90 4.18 9.75
N GLU A 79 4.89 4.67 10.48
CA GLU A 79 4.17 3.90 11.51
C GLU A 79 5.10 3.21 12.53
N GLY A 80 6.18 3.91 12.94
CA GLY A 80 7.17 3.41 13.90
C GLY A 80 8.14 2.36 13.35
N VAL A 81 8.11 2.09 12.05
CA VAL A 81 9.01 1.13 11.38
C VAL A 81 9.99 1.89 10.51
N ARG A 82 11.28 1.62 10.66
CA ARG A 82 12.33 2.15 9.79
C ARG A 82 12.40 1.36 8.49
N TYR A 83 12.54 2.03 7.36
CA TYR A 83 12.67 1.46 6.02
C TYR A 83 13.96 1.96 5.36
N ASN A 84 14.78 1.03 4.86
CA ASN A 84 16.03 1.37 4.17
C ASN A 84 16.57 0.26 3.24
N ARG A 85 15.86 -0.88 3.12
CA ARG A 85 16.29 -1.99 2.27
C ARG A 85 15.58 -1.91 0.92
N LYS A 86 16.18 -1.20 -0.03
CA LYS A 86 15.66 -1.15 -1.42
C LYS A 86 15.66 -2.54 -2.03
N ILE A 87 14.60 -2.85 -2.78
CA ILE A 87 14.50 -4.11 -3.52
C ILE A 87 14.37 -3.85 -5.01
N ASN A 88 14.97 -4.73 -5.79
CA ASN A 88 14.71 -4.86 -7.22
C ASN A 88 13.84 -6.10 -7.45
N VAL A 89 12.67 -5.93 -8.06
CA VAL A 89 11.75 -7.04 -8.38
C VAL A 89 12.26 -7.91 -9.53
N TYR A 90 13.17 -7.39 -10.36
CA TYR A 90 13.75 -8.12 -11.50
C TYR A 90 14.91 -9.02 -11.08
N ASP A 91 15.52 -8.79 -9.91
CA ASP A 91 16.56 -9.68 -9.39
C ASP A 91 15.98 -11.08 -9.19
N SER A 92 16.72 -12.13 -9.59
CA SER A 92 16.22 -13.51 -9.46
C SER A 92 16.27 -14.03 -8.01
N PHE A 93 17.07 -13.39 -7.14
CA PHE A 93 17.34 -13.89 -5.79
C PHE A 93 17.02 -12.84 -4.72
N HIS A 94 16.46 -13.29 -3.59
CA HIS A 94 16.33 -12.47 -2.38
C HIS A 94 17.16 -13.10 -1.25
N PRO A 95 18.05 -12.34 -0.59
CA PRO A 95 19.03 -12.90 0.34
C PRO A 95 18.41 -13.53 1.59
N HIS A 96 17.30 -13.00 2.09
CA HIS A 96 16.69 -13.46 3.33
C HIS A 96 15.60 -14.50 3.07
N GLU A 97 15.83 -15.74 3.51
CA GLU A 97 14.90 -16.86 3.31
C GLU A 97 13.49 -16.58 3.87
N THR A 98 13.41 -15.92 5.03
CA THR A 98 12.15 -15.58 5.71
C THR A 98 11.25 -14.62 4.92
N GLU A 99 11.80 -13.95 3.92
CA GLU A 99 11.11 -12.95 3.09
C GLU A 99 10.85 -13.45 1.65
N ARG A 100 11.43 -14.60 1.26
CA ARG A 100 11.31 -15.13 -0.11
C ARG A 100 9.87 -15.37 -0.54
N TRP A 101 9.01 -15.84 0.37
CA TRP A 101 7.59 -16.04 0.09
C TRP A 101 6.89 -14.73 -0.32
N ALA A 102 7.28 -13.60 0.28
CA ALA A 102 6.70 -12.30 -0.02
C ALA A 102 7.23 -11.79 -1.36
N MET A 103 8.53 -11.97 -1.62
CA MET A 103 9.15 -11.60 -2.89
C MET A 103 8.59 -12.43 -4.05
N GLU A 104 8.32 -13.71 -3.84
CA GLU A 104 7.68 -14.56 -4.84
C GLU A 104 6.32 -13.99 -5.27
N ILE A 105 5.43 -13.70 -4.32
CA ILE A 105 4.11 -13.11 -4.61
C ILE A 105 4.26 -11.74 -5.29
N LEU A 106 5.13 -10.89 -4.74
CA LEU A 106 5.37 -9.55 -5.27
C LEU A 106 5.83 -9.60 -6.72
N ARG A 107 6.83 -10.43 -7.03
CA ARG A 107 7.38 -10.57 -8.38
C ARG A 107 6.34 -11.11 -9.36
N HIS A 108 5.54 -12.10 -8.97
CA HIS A 108 4.47 -12.61 -9.85
C HIS A 108 3.52 -11.51 -10.30
N VAL A 109 3.11 -10.64 -9.37
CA VAL A 109 2.19 -9.53 -9.71
C VAL A 109 2.94 -8.43 -10.47
N MET A 110 4.09 -7.98 -9.97
CA MET A 110 4.80 -6.84 -10.54
C MET A 110 5.37 -7.16 -11.92
N LEU A 111 5.95 -8.34 -12.15
CA LEU A 111 6.49 -8.72 -13.46
C LEU A 111 5.39 -9.03 -14.50
N THR A 112 4.16 -9.28 -14.05
CA THR A 112 3.01 -9.37 -14.96
C THR A 112 2.61 -7.97 -15.47
N ALA A 113 2.65 -6.97 -14.59
CA ALA A 113 2.30 -5.59 -14.94
C ALA A 113 3.46 -4.83 -15.62
N TYR A 114 4.70 -5.13 -15.23
CA TYR A 114 5.95 -4.48 -15.65
C TYR A 114 6.96 -5.56 -16.04
N PRO A 115 6.91 -6.09 -17.27
CA PRO A 115 7.70 -7.25 -17.66
C PRO A 115 9.20 -6.98 -17.83
N GLN A 116 9.59 -5.76 -18.20
CA GLN A 116 10.98 -5.41 -18.48
C GLN A 116 11.57 -4.49 -17.40
N GLU A 117 12.85 -4.69 -17.10
CA GLU A 117 13.56 -3.82 -16.17
C GLU A 117 13.55 -2.37 -16.70
N GLY A 118 13.11 -1.45 -15.84
CA GLY A 118 12.87 -0.04 -16.20
C GLY A 118 11.41 0.32 -16.51
N ASP A 119 10.53 -0.66 -16.75
CA ASP A 119 9.08 -0.40 -16.93
C ASP A 119 8.43 0.11 -15.64
N MET A 120 8.87 -0.46 -14.52
CA MET A 120 8.37 -0.12 -13.20
C MET A 120 8.96 1.21 -12.75
N LYS A 121 8.12 2.25 -12.73
CA LYS A 121 8.49 3.60 -12.29
C LYS A 121 8.30 3.81 -10.79
N TRP A 122 8.40 2.77 -9.96
CA TRP A 122 8.28 2.92 -8.50
C TRP A 122 9.50 2.32 -7.82
N THR A 123 9.96 2.95 -6.75
CA THR A 123 10.97 2.35 -5.86
C THR A 123 10.26 1.61 -4.75
N LEU A 124 10.67 0.37 -4.44
CA LEU A 124 10.16 -0.39 -3.30
C LEU A 124 11.24 -0.56 -2.23
N VAL A 125 10.84 -0.39 -0.98
CA VAL A 125 11.72 -0.41 0.20
C VAL A 125 11.11 -1.31 1.27
N LEU A 126 11.89 -2.29 1.73
CA LEU A 126 11.58 -3.16 2.86
C LEU A 126 11.97 -2.49 4.20
N PRO A 127 11.36 -2.92 5.32
CA PRO A 127 11.77 -2.53 6.66
C PRO A 127 13.24 -2.80 6.90
N ALA A 128 13.92 -2.00 7.72
CA ALA A 128 15.34 -2.20 8.07
C ALA A 128 15.56 -3.55 8.76
N GLU A 129 14.62 -3.96 9.60
CA GLU A 129 14.62 -5.27 10.23
C GLU A 129 14.08 -6.33 9.26
N VAL A 130 14.74 -7.49 9.23
CA VAL A 130 14.33 -8.64 8.43
C VAL A 130 13.06 -9.24 9.02
N LEU A 131 12.08 -9.60 8.18
CA LEU A 131 10.85 -10.22 8.66
C LEU A 131 11.13 -11.54 9.39
N PRO A 132 10.45 -11.81 10.52
CA PRO A 132 10.56 -13.09 11.21
C PRO A 132 9.99 -14.22 10.33
N ALA A 133 10.43 -15.46 10.58
CA ALA A 133 10.08 -16.61 9.73
C ALA A 133 8.57 -16.90 9.69
N ASP A 134 7.87 -16.60 10.78
CA ASP A 134 6.44 -16.78 10.98
C ASP A 134 5.61 -15.55 10.60
N ALA A 135 6.23 -14.49 10.06
CA ALA A 135 5.53 -13.27 9.66
C ALA A 135 4.33 -13.60 8.73
N PRO A 136 3.09 -13.28 9.14
CA PRO A 136 1.91 -13.53 8.32
C PRO A 136 1.75 -12.48 7.21
N VAL A 137 2.44 -11.34 7.35
CA VAL A 137 2.30 -10.16 6.50
C VAL A 137 3.68 -9.54 6.25
N ALA A 138 3.95 -9.15 5.02
CA ALA A 138 5.08 -8.29 4.65
C ALA A 138 4.53 -6.91 4.24
N ARG A 139 5.13 -5.84 4.78
CA ARG A 139 4.79 -4.46 4.43
C ARG A 139 5.99 -3.80 3.78
N LEU A 140 5.77 -3.25 2.59
CA LEU A 140 6.76 -2.48 1.85
C LEU A 140 6.22 -1.08 1.61
N MET A 141 7.14 -0.15 1.50
CA MET A 141 6.86 1.23 1.15
C MET A 141 7.45 1.52 -0.21
N GLY A 142 6.79 2.37 -0.98
CA GLY A 142 7.34 2.85 -2.24
C GLY A 142 6.89 4.25 -2.58
N THR A 143 7.51 4.83 -3.59
CA THR A 143 7.00 6.05 -4.23
C THR A 143 7.10 5.91 -5.72
N ASP A 144 6.22 6.62 -6.40
CA ASP A 144 6.34 6.86 -7.82
C ASP A 144 7.64 7.66 -8.08
N VAL A 145 8.35 7.30 -9.14
CA VAL A 145 9.46 8.06 -9.70
C VAL A 145 8.89 9.34 -10.32
N LYS A 146 9.68 10.42 -10.29
CA LYS A 146 9.33 11.70 -10.91
C LYS A 146 8.80 11.49 -12.33
N GLN A 147 7.65 12.07 -12.65
CA GLN A 147 7.06 11.91 -13.97
C GLN A 147 7.79 12.79 -15.01
N TYR A 148 8.37 13.91 -14.55
CA TYR A 148 9.19 14.83 -15.34
C TYR A 148 10.49 15.18 -14.60
N GLU A 149 11.60 15.38 -15.31
CA GLU A 149 12.89 15.75 -14.70
C GLU A 149 12.82 17.06 -13.89
N GLU A 150 11.90 17.94 -14.28
CA GLU A 150 11.64 19.24 -13.66
C GLU A 150 10.70 19.16 -12.44
N GLU A 151 10.04 18.02 -12.19
CA GLU A 151 9.26 17.83 -10.97
C GLU A 151 10.21 17.69 -9.78
N GLU A 152 10.18 18.65 -8.87
CA GLU A 152 10.92 18.55 -7.61
C GLU A 152 10.34 17.43 -6.71
N ASP A 153 9.03 17.17 -6.84
CA ASP A 153 8.28 16.32 -5.93
C ASP A 153 8.15 14.87 -6.44
N ALA A 154 8.62 13.92 -5.64
CA ALA A 154 8.31 12.51 -5.85
C ALA A 154 6.80 12.28 -5.66
N ALA A 155 6.21 11.51 -6.55
CA ALA A 155 4.79 11.27 -6.59
C ALA A 155 4.31 10.35 -5.43
N THR A 156 3.01 10.41 -5.18
CA THR A 156 2.24 9.77 -4.10
C THR A 156 2.88 8.49 -3.53
N TRP A 157 3.16 8.50 -2.22
CA TRP A 157 3.62 7.32 -1.48
C TRP A 157 2.67 6.14 -1.68
N LYS A 158 3.25 4.94 -1.80
CA LYS A 158 2.58 3.67 -1.93
C LYS A 158 2.89 2.80 -0.71
N GLU A 159 1.89 2.15 -0.16
CA GLU A 159 2.06 1.06 0.81
C GLU A 159 1.64 -0.24 0.15
N VAL A 160 2.55 -1.22 0.11
CA VAL A 160 2.30 -2.56 -0.42
C VAL A 160 2.22 -3.53 0.74
N VAL A 161 1.07 -4.17 0.91
CA VAL A 161 0.81 -5.13 2.00
C VAL A 161 0.57 -6.51 1.41
N ILE A 162 1.49 -7.45 1.67
CA ILE A 162 1.47 -8.81 1.15
C ILE A 162 1.06 -9.77 2.26
N TYR A 163 0.03 -10.57 2.03
CA TYR A 163 -0.50 -11.53 3.00
C TYR A 163 -0.08 -12.95 2.64
N LYS A 164 0.69 -13.60 3.54
CA LYS A 164 1.23 -14.94 3.33
C LYS A 164 0.14 -15.99 3.15
N ALA A 165 -0.85 -15.99 4.05
CA ALA A 165 -1.93 -16.99 4.07
C ALA A 165 -2.82 -16.92 2.82
N TYR A 166 -2.98 -15.74 2.23
CA TYR A 166 -3.89 -15.51 1.10
C TYR A 166 -3.19 -15.46 -0.25
N LYS A 167 -1.84 -15.46 -0.26
CA LYS A 167 -1.01 -15.26 -1.45
C LYS A 167 -1.46 -14.06 -2.29
N CYS A 168 -1.86 -12.99 -1.61
CA CYS A 168 -2.34 -11.77 -2.23
C CYS A 168 -1.54 -10.57 -1.75
N LEU A 169 -1.51 -9.53 -2.56
CA LEU A 169 -0.97 -8.22 -2.18
C LEU A 169 -2.02 -7.14 -2.40
N HIS A 170 -1.99 -6.13 -1.55
CA HIS A 170 -2.76 -4.90 -1.74
C HIS A 170 -1.79 -3.74 -1.89
N VAL A 171 -2.08 -2.85 -2.83
CA VAL A 171 -1.34 -1.60 -3.02
C VAL A 171 -2.25 -0.45 -2.61
N TYR A 172 -1.77 0.42 -1.75
CA TYR A 172 -2.49 1.61 -1.31
C TYR A 172 -1.72 2.86 -1.73
N ASN A 173 -2.42 3.81 -2.33
CA ASN A 173 -1.98 5.21 -2.35
C ASN A 173 -2.10 5.78 -0.93
N LEU A 174 -1.05 6.42 -0.45
CA LEU A 174 -1.07 7.19 0.78
C LEU A 174 -1.31 8.65 0.42
N ILE A 175 -2.57 9.05 0.46
CA ILE A 175 -3.01 10.38 0.03
C ILE A 175 -3.01 11.31 1.23
N SER A 176 -2.40 12.49 1.06
CA SER A 176 -2.40 13.52 2.09
C SER A 176 -3.79 14.14 2.25
N HIS A 177 -4.27 14.17 3.49
CA HIS A 177 -5.46 14.92 3.86
C HIS A 177 -5.18 15.70 5.16
N GLY A 178 -4.79 16.97 4.99
CA GLY A 178 -4.37 17.82 6.10
C GLY A 178 -2.99 17.44 6.63
N ARG A 179 -2.92 16.99 7.89
CA ARG A 179 -1.66 16.63 8.58
C ARG A 179 -1.40 15.11 8.63
N ARG A 180 -2.23 14.31 7.98
CA ARG A 180 -2.20 12.83 8.03
C ARG A 180 -2.36 12.24 6.63
N LEU A 181 -1.97 10.98 6.48
CA LEU A 181 -2.16 10.22 5.24
C LEU A 181 -3.34 9.25 5.39
N PHE A 182 -4.00 8.97 4.27
CA PHE A 182 -5.07 7.97 4.21
C PHE A 182 -4.77 6.96 3.11
N ARG A 183 -5.08 5.69 3.37
CA ARG A 183 -5.02 4.62 2.37
C ARG A 183 -6.17 4.78 1.40
N SER A 184 -5.87 4.92 0.12
CA SER A 184 -6.79 4.66 -0.98
C SER A 184 -6.31 3.41 -1.70
N LEU A 185 -7.14 2.37 -1.79
CA LEU A 185 -6.80 1.17 -2.53
C LEU A 185 -6.60 1.52 -4.02
N VAL A 186 -5.57 0.94 -4.63
CA VAL A 186 -5.26 1.04 -6.07
C VAL A 186 -5.84 -0.16 -6.80
#